data_AF-A0A0A9YBA8-F1
#
_entry.id   AF-A0A0A9YBA8-F1
#
_cell.length_a   1.000
_cell.length_b   1.000
_cell.length_c   1.000
_cell.angle_alpha   90.00
_cell.angle_beta   90.00
_cell.angle_gamma   90.00
#
_symmetry.space_group_name_H-M   'P 1'
#
loop_
_entity.id
_entity.type
_entity.pdbx_description
1 polymer ?
#
loop_
_entity_poly.entity_id
_entity_poly.type
_entity_poly.pdbx_seq_one_letter_code
_entity_poly.pdbx_strand_id
1 'polypeptide(L)'
;GSFGPEDCLADDIAEIKFDFPIFIKENVKYAIRLRNHGGRTSNGDGGLSNVKGPDGVVFTFSTCSLSFNGTTQTRGQIPYILYYSNPQDSETHAQNKGAIEAQARRITLNVTSAIVSRCSEVLAMGRDVDIIEACDTLSHCHMVRILLPLVVANISPLATSDPRSAVQVLGLLQELLPHVSALNLEQQEILQSVCGET
;
A
#
# COMPACT_ATOMS: atom_id res chain seq x y z
N GLY A 1 4.79 -23.41 -15.87
CA GLY A 1 3.44 -22.79 -15.91
C GLY A 1 3.26 -22.06 -17.22
N SER A 2 2.03 -21.64 -17.52
CA SER A 2 1.72 -20.65 -18.56
C SER A 2 1.49 -19.32 -17.84
N PHE A 3 2.04 -18.23 -18.38
CA PHE A 3 1.90 -16.88 -17.81
C PHE A 3 1.54 -15.93 -18.95
N GLY A 4 0.46 -15.18 -18.79
CA GLY A 4 -0.09 -14.24 -19.77
C GLY A 4 0.03 -12.78 -19.33
N PRO A 5 -0.42 -11.83 -20.17
CA PRO A 5 -0.48 -10.41 -19.82
C PRO A 5 -1.28 -10.12 -18.55
N GLU A 6 -2.30 -10.93 -18.24
CA GLU A 6 -3.10 -10.84 -17.02
C GLU A 6 -2.34 -11.20 -15.73
N ASP A 7 -1.23 -11.94 -15.85
CA ASP A 7 -0.38 -12.32 -14.72
C ASP A 7 0.74 -11.30 -14.44
N CYS A 8 0.90 -10.32 -15.34
CA CYS A 8 1.88 -9.26 -15.17
C CYS A 8 1.41 -8.28 -14.08
N LEU A 9 2.30 -8.02 -13.13
CA LEU A 9 2.19 -6.86 -12.24
C LEU A 9 2.40 -5.57 -13.06
N ALA A 10 2.31 -4.42 -12.39
CA ALA A 10 2.83 -3.17 -12.95
C ALA A 10 4.26 -3.41 -13.50
N ASP A 11 4.56 -2.83 -14.66
CA ASP A 11 5.86 -2.90 -15.37
C ASP A 11 6.18 -4.18 -16.17
N ASP A 12 5.17 -4.90 -16.70
CA ASP A 12 5.36 -6.07 -17.60
C ASP A 12 6.12 -7.26 -16.95
N ILE A 13 5.99 -7.44 -15.64
CA ILE A 13 6.73 -8.45 -14.87
C ILE A 13 5.78 -9.45 -14.22
N ALA A 14 6.03 -10.74 -14.46
CA ALA A 14 5.31 -11.84 -13.81
C ALA A 14 6.19 -12.50 -12.73
N GLU A 15 5.62 -12.75 -11.55
CA GLU A 15 6.29 -13.50 -10.47
C GLU A 15 6.18 -15.00 -10.70
N ILE A 16 7.32 -15.68 -10.80
CA ILE A 16 7.38 -17.15 -10.91
C ILE A 16 8.07 -17.69 -9.66
N LYS A 17 7.34 -18.48 -8.86
CA LYS A 17 7.82 -19.06 -7.59
C LYS A 17 8.16 -20.54 -7.77
N PHE A 18 9.18 -20.99 -7.04
CA PHE A 18 9.42 -22.42 -6.87
C PHE A 18 8.35 -23.04 -5.96
N ASP A 19 8.12 -24.34 -6.10
CA ASP A 19 7.17 -25.08 -5.24
C ASP A 19 7.58 -24.99 -3.75
N PHE A 20 8.88 -24.89 -3.48
CA PHE A 20 9.46 -24.71 -2.15
C PHE A 20 10.61 -23.69 -2.18
N PRO A 21 10.85 -22.96 -1.07
CA PRO A 21 11.99 -22.06 -0.98
C PRO A 21 13.32 -22.83 -1.09
N ILE A 22 14.28 -22.25 -1.80
CA ILE A 22 15.62 -22.82 -1.98
C ILE A 22 16.56 -22.18 -0.96
N PHE A 23 17.18 -22.98 -0.10
CA PHE A 23 18.20 -22.50 0.83
C PHE A 23 19.48 -22.14 0.06
N ILE A 24 19.91 -20.89 0.21
CA ILE A 24 21.11 -20.35 -0.42
C ILE A 24 22.21 -20.26 0.64
N LYS A 25 23.34 -20.90 0.36
CA LYS A 25 24.54 -20.79 1.20
C LYS A 25 25.34 -19.59 0.77
N GLU A 26 25.86 -18.83 1.73
CA GLU A 26 26.76 -17.71 1.48
C GLU A 26 27.98 -18.13 0.64
N ASN A 27 28.45 -17.22 -0.20
CA ASN A 27 29.67 -17.37 -1.02
C ASN A 27 29.67 -18.60 -1.95
N VAL A 28 28.50 -19.18 -2.23
CA VAL A 28 28.32 -20.24 -3.22
C VAL A 28 27.67 -19.66 -4.47
N LYS A 29 28.18 -20.05 -5.65
CA LYS A 29 27.63 -19.61 -6.94
C LYS A 29 26.44 -20.48 -7.33
N TYR A 30 25.30 -19.83 -7.55
CA TYR A 30 24.09 -20.46 -8.08
C TYR A 30 23.80 -19.92 -9.48
N ALA A 31 23.02 -20.67 -10.27
CA ALA A 31 22.57 -20.25 -11.59
C ALA A 31 21.06 -20.47 -11.72
N ILE A 32 20.35 -19.44 -12.21
CA ILE A 32 18.93 -19.52 -12.57
C ILE A 32 18.85 -19.59 -14.09
N ARG A 33 18.11 -20.56 -14.61
CA ARG A 33 17.88 -20.71 -16.05
C ARG A 33 16.39 -20.70 -16.36
N LEU A 34 15.94 -19.63 -17.00
CA LEU A 34 14.61 -19.53 -17.57
C LEU A 34 14.62 -20.04 -19.01
N ARG A 35 13.71 -20.98 -19.32
CA ARG A 35 13.40 -21.37 -20.70
C ARG A 35 11.98 -20.91 -21.00
N ASN A 36 11.86 -19.84 -21.76
CA ASN A 36 10.58 -19.31 -22.20
C ASN A 36 10.26 -19.81 -23.62
N HIS A 37 8.99 -20.14 -23.87
CA HIS A 37 8.46 -20.50 -25.17
C HIS A 37 7.27 -19.59 -25.45
N GLY A 38 7.38 -18.72 -26.45
CA GLY A 38 6.34 -17.73 -26.75
C GLY A 38 6.84 -16.61 -27.66
N GLY A 39 6.07 -15.51 -27.71
CA GLY A 39 6.42 -14.31 -28.45
C GLY A 39 7.56 -13.51 -27.82
N ARG A 40 7.85 -12.33 -28.39
CA ARG A 40 8.81 -11.38 -27.85
C ARG A 40 8.32 -10.82 -26.51
N THR A 41 9.23 -10.63 -25.56
CA THR A 41 8.96 -10.02 -24.25
C THR A 41 9.79 -8.75 -24.07
N SER A 42 9.38 -7.88 -23.15
CA SER A 42 10.22 -6.79 -22.63
C SER A 42 11.51 -7.35 -22.00
N ASN A 43 12.56 -6.52 -21.93
CA ASN A 43 13.85 -6.85 -21.32
C ASN A 43 14.43 -5.65 -20.56
N GLY A 44 15.22 -5.92 -19.52
CA GLY A 44 16.00 -4.91 -18.81
C GLY A 44 17.32 -4.58 -19.50
N ASP A 45 17.92 -3.45 -19.13
CA ASP A 45 19.25 -2.99 -19.53
C ASP A 45 19.90 -2.19 -18.38
N GLY A 46 21.19 -1.89 -18.46
CA GLY A 46 21.92 -1.15 -17.41
C GLY A 46 22.14 -1.93 -16.11
N GLY A 47 22.16 -3.27 -16.19
CA GLY A 47 22.27 -4.15 -15.03
C GLY A 47 23.58 -3.99 -14.26
N LEU A 48 23.49 -4.21 -12.94
CA LEU A 48 24.56 -4.02 -11.97
C LEU A 48 25.16 -5.37 -11.55
N SER A 49 26.49 -5.45 -11.50
CA SER A 49 27.18 -6.66 -11.04
C SER A 49 27.04 -6.89 -9.53
N ASN A 50 26.76 -5.85 -8.75
CA ASN A 50 26.57 -5.95 -7.30
C ASN A 50 25.35 -5.13 -6.91
N VAL A 51 24.44 -5.76 -6.16
CA VAL A 51 23.22 -5.13 -5.67
C VAL A 51 23.11 -5.41 -4.17
N LYS A 52 23.03 -4.35 -3.37
CA LYS A 52 22.81 -4.46 -1.93
C LYS A 52 21.31 -4.37 -1.64
N GLY A 53 20.77 -5.43 -1.04
CA GLY A 53 19.40 -5.50 -0.56
C GLY A 53 19.15 -4.57 0.63
N PRO A 54 17.86 -4.27 0.92
CA PRO A 54 17.49 -3.40 2.03
C PRO A 54 17.82 -3.98 3.42
N ASP A 55 17.99 -5.29 3.52
CA ASP A 55 18.43 -6.03 4.70
C ASP A 55 19.96 -6.13 4.82
N GLY A 56 20.69 -5.56 3.86
CA GLY A 56 22.14 -5.54 3.82
C GLY A 56 22.79 -6.70 3.05
N VAL A 57 22.02 -7.69 2.60
CA VAL A 57 22.53 -8.80 1.78
C VAL A 57 23.08 -8.26 0.47
N VAL A 58 24.27 -8.72 0.05
CA VAL A 58 24.89 -8.32 -1.21
C VAL A 58 24.80 -9.47 -2.20
N PHE A 59 24.10 -9.22 -3.31
CA PHE A 59 24.05 -10.13 -4.45
C PHE A 59 25.10 -9.72 -5.48
N THR A 60 25.92 -10.69 -5.90
CA THR A 60 26.86 -10.51 -7.00
C THR A 60 26.40 -11.31 -8.21
N PHE A 61 26.20 -10.62 -9.33
CA PHE A 61 25.75 -11.18 -10.59
C PHE A 61 26.92 -11.33 -11.57
N SER A 62 26.96 -12.47 -12.25
CA SER A 62 27.93 -12.74 -13.31
C SER A 62 27.27 -13.51 -14.43
N THR A 63 27.58 -13.16 -15.68
CA THR A 63 27.15 -13.93 -16.85
C THR A 63 27.74 -15.35 -16.79
N CYS A 64 26.97 -16.36 -17.20
CA CYS A 64 27.44 -17.74 -17.28
C CYS A 64 27.02 -18.41 -18.60
N SER A 65 27.68 -19.51 -18.96
CA SER A 65 27.47 -20.26 -20.21
C SER A 65 26.09 -20.95 -20.30
N LEU A 66 25.32 -20.97 -19.21
CA LEU A 66 23.95 -21.51 -19.22
C LEU A 66 22.94 -20.53 -19.84
N SER A 67 23.34 -19.29 -20.12
CA SER A 67 22.50 -18.29 -20.78
C SER A 67 22.52 -18.48 -22.30
N PHE A 68 21.51 -19.18 -22.83
CA PHE A 68 21.40 -19.44 -24.27
C PHE A 68 20.68 -18.33 -25.05
N ASN A 69 19.94 -17.45 -24.35
CA ASN A 69 19.12 -16.41 -24.97
C ASN A 69 19.67 -14.99 -24.73
N GLY A 70 20.99 -14.87 -24.62
CA GLY A 70 21.68 -13.57 -24.58
C GLY A 70 21.49 -12.73 -23.32
N THR A 71 20.85 -13.26 -22.27
CA THR A 71 20.78 -12.56 -20.98
C THR A 71 22.17 -12.52 -20.33
N THR A 72 22.60 -11.34 -19.93
CA THR A 72 23.88 -11.07 -19.27
C THR A 72 23.65 -10.29 -17.99
N GLN A 73 24.72 -10.04 -17.22
CA GLN A 73 24.64 -9.15 -16.05
C GLN A 73 24.15 -7.73 -16.39
N THR A 74 24.28 -7.29 -17.65
CA THR A 74 23.98 -5.91 -18.06
C THR A 74 22.59 -5.79 -18.68
N ARG A 75 22.09 -6.83 -19.35
CA ARG A 75 20.81 -6.75 -20.08
C ARG A 75 20.17 -8.12 -20.28
N GLY A 76 18.84 -8.13 -20.42
CA GLY A 76 18.08 -9.33 -20.73
C GLY A 76 16.90 -9.55 -19.78
N GLN A 77 16.65 -10.82 -19.46
CA GLN A 77 15.52 -11.26 -18.63
C GLN A 77 15.95 -11.50 -17.17
N ILE A 78 14.99 -11.83 -16.30
CA ILE A 78 15.16 -12.08 -14.86
C ILE A 78 15.57 -10.80 -14.10
N PRO A 79 14.69 -9.78 -14.04
CA PRO A 79 14.98 -8.51 -13.38
C PRO A 79 15.06 -8.61 -11.85
N TYR A 80 14.37 -9.59 -11.24
CA TYR A 80 14.25 -9.71 -9.78
C TYR A 80 14.54 -11.12 -9.28
N ILE A 81 15.08 -11.18 -8.06
CA ILE A 81 15.12 -12.38 -7.22
C ILE A 81 14.28 -12.09 -5.98
N LEU A 82 13.24 -12.87 -5.76
CA LEU A 82 12.46 -12.83 -4.53
C LEU A 82 13.18 -13.68 -3.47
N TYR A 83 13.52 -13.07 -2.34
CA TYR A 83 14.18 -13.77 -1.24
C TYR A 83 13.68 -13.23 0.11
N TYR A 84 13.92 -14.01 1.15
CA TYR A 84 13.79 -13.58 2.54
C TYR A 84 15.06 -13.98 3.29
N SER A 85 15.53 -13.12 4.17
CA SER A 85 16.68 -13.39 5.03
C SER A 85 16.24 -14.10 6.30
N ASN A 86 17.12 -14.93 6.85
CA ASN A 86 16.85 -15.55 8.14
C ASN A 86 16.96 -14.46 9.24
N PRO A 87 16.03 -14.37 10.20
CA PRO A 87 15.95 -13.24 11.14
C PRO A 87 17.21 -12.99 11.98
N GLN A 88 18.10 -13.98 12.09
CA GLN A 88 19.22 -13.95 13.04
C GLN A 88 20.46 -13.16 12.57
N ASP A 89 20.65 -12.94 11.27
CA ASP A 89 21.85 -12.26 10.75
C ASP A 89 21.67 -10.74 10.51
N SER A 90 20.47 -10.21 10.78
CA SER A 90 20.09 -8.82 10.46
C SER A 90 19.56 -8.03 11.65
N GLU A 91 19.76 -8.50 12.89
CA GLU A 91 19.08 -7.96 14.07
C GLU A 91 19.32 -6.44 14.25
N THR A 92 20.53 -5.93 14.03
CA THR A 92 20.86 -4.51 14.29
C THR A 92 20.31 -3.52 13.26
N HIS A 93 20.20 -3.91 11.98
CA HIS A 93 19.66 -3.03 10.94
C HIS A 93 18.14 -3.21 10.74
N ALA A 94 17.62 -4.43 10.88
CA ALA A 94 16.19 -4.71 10.78
C ALA A 94 15.40 -4.18 12.00
N GLN A 95 15.98 -4.20 13.21
CA GLN A 95 15.35 -3.59 14.39
C GLN A 95 15.15 -2.07 14.23
N ASN A 96 16.16 -1.37 13.69
CA ASN A 96 16.06 0.07 13.46
C ASN A 96 15.01 0.41 12.39
N LYS A 97 14.94 -0.35 11.30
CA LYS A 97 13.91 -0.16 10.27
C LYS A 97 12.50 -0.44 10.80
N GLY A 98 12.31 -1.57 11.48
CA GLY A 98 11.02 -1.92 12.08
C GLY A 98 10.55 -0.94 13.16
N ALA A 99 11.46 -0.41 13.97
CA ALA A 99 11.16 0.62 14.96
C ALA A 99 10.78 1.95 14.32
N ILE A 100 11.50 2.38 13.26
CA ILE A 100 11.17 3.61 12.51
C ILE A 100 9.82 3.47 11.82
N GLU A 101 9.55 2.34 11.17
CA GLU A 101 8.26 2.07 10.54
C GLU A 101 7.12 2.05 11.57
N ALA A 102 7.30 1.37 12.71
CA ALA A 102 6.30 1.34 13.78
C ALA A 102 6.03 2.74 14.35
N GLN A 103 7.07 3.56 14.51
CA GLN A 103 6.93 4.93 14.98
C GLN A 103 6.23 5.81 13.94
N ALA A 104 6.57 5.68 12.66
CA ALA A 104 5.90 6.39 11.58
C ALA A 104 4.41 6.04 11.54
N ARG A 105 4.06 4.76 11.64
CA ARG A 105 2.66 4.31 11.72
C ARG A 105 1.91 4.94 12.90
N ARG A 106 2.52 4.96 14.09
CA ARG A 106 1.92 5.61 15.28
C ARG A 106 1.69 7.10 15.05
N ILE A 107 2.65 7.80 14.48
CA ILE A 107 2.53 9.24 14.19
C ILE A 107 1.39 9.47 13.19
N THR A 108 1.36 8.72 12.09
CA THR A 108 0.31 8.85 11.08
C THR A 108 -1.06 8.54 11.68
N LEU A 109 -1.19 7.48 12.48
CA LEU A 109 -2.47 7.13 13.12
C LEU A 109 -2.94 8.20 14.11
N ASN A 110 -2.03 8.80 14.88
CA ASN A 110 -2.36 9.92 15.77
C ASN A 110 -2.86 11.14 14.99
N VAL A 111 -2.22 11.48 13.86
CA VAL A 111 -2.65 12.58 12.99
C VAL A 111 -4.02 12.28 12.38
N THR A 112 -4.22 11.08 11.85
CA THR A 112 -5.51 10.62 11.32
C THR A 112 -6.61 10.70 12.38
N SER A 113 -6.35 10.23 13.59
CA SER A 113 -7.30 10.30 14.71
C SER A 113 -7.65 11.75 15.08
N ALA A 114 -6.65 12.63 15.16
CA ALA A 114 -6.88 14.04 15.45
C ALA A 114 -7.75 14.71 14.37
N ILE A 115 -7.51 14.41 13.10
CA ILE A 115 -8.31 14.94 11.99
C ILE A 115 -9.76 14.43 12.08
N VAL A 116 -9.95 13.11 12.24
CA VAL A 116 -11.29 12.51 12.34
C VAL A 116 -12.06 13.07 13.52
N SER A 117 -11.43 13.18 14.69
CA SER A 117 -12.06 13.73 15.89
C SER A 117 -12.51 15.18 15.67
N ARG A 118 -11.65 16.03 15.10
CA ARG A 118 -12.03 17.42 14.78
C ARG A 118 -13.10 17.54 13.72
N CYS A 119 -13.09 16.67 12.71
CA CYS A 119 -14.16 16.66 11.71
C CYS A 119 -15.47 16.16 12.31
N SER A 120 -15.43 15.20 13.22
CA SER A 120 -16.62 14.69 13.93
C SER A 120 -17.22 15.77 14.83
N GLU A 121 -16.39 16.56 15.53
CA GLU A 121 -16.85 17.74 16.28
C GLU A 121 -17.57 18.75 15.37
N VAL A 122 -17.00 19.09 14.22
CA VAL A 122 -17.60 20.03 13.26
C VAL A 122 -18.91 19.48 12.68
N LEU A 123 -18.95 18.19 12.33
CA LEU A 123 -20.17 17.55 11.85
C LEU A 123 -21.25 17.49 12.94
N ALA A 124 -20.86 17.28 14.20
CA ALA A 124 -21.77 17.32 15.34
C ALA A 124 -22.37 18.71 15.52
N MET A 125 -21.55 19.77 15.48
CA MET A 125 -22.04 21.15 15.55
C MET A 125 -22.98 21.48 14.39
N GLY A 126 -22.70 20.95 13.19
CA GLY A 126 -23.59 21.09 12.03
C GLY A 126 -24.97 20.47 12.23
N ARG A 127 -25.12 19.49 13.14
CA ARG A 127 -26.42 18.90 13.48
C ARG A 127 -27.22 19.72 14.48
N ASP A 128 -26.58 20.64 15.19
CA ASP A 128 -27.22 21.48 16.22
C ASP A 128 -27.77 22.80 15.63
N VAL A 129 -27.59 23.02 14.32
CA VAL A 129 -28.09 24.20 13.60
C VAL A 129 -29.10 23.80 12.52
N ASP A 130 -29.80 24.79 11.95
CA ASP A 130 -30.69 24.53 10.83
C ASP A 130 -29.91 23.92 9.66
N ILE A 131 -30.49 22.90 9.05
CA ILE A 131 -29.89 22.13 7.96
C ILE A 131 -29.43 22.97 6.74
N ILE A 132 -30.10 24.09 6.43
CA ILE A 132 -29.70 24.97 5.33
C ILE A 132 -28.39 25.67 5.69
N GLU A 133 -28.30 26.17 6.93
CA GLU A 133 -27.08 26.76 7.48
C GLU A 133 -25.96 25.72 7.65
N ALA A 134 -26.30 24.50 8.07
CA ALA A 134 -25.38 23.38 8.18
C ALA A 134 -24.78 23.04 6.81
N CYS A 135 -25.60 22.89 5.77
CA CYS A 135 -25.16 22.58 4.42
C CYS A 135 -24.22 23.67 3.88
N ASP A 136 -24.58 24.93 4.05
CA ASP A 136 -23.75 26.05 3.61
C ASP A 136 -22.39 26.05 4.35
N THR A 137 -22.41 25.99 5.69
CA THR A 137 -21.21 26.03 6.52
C THR A 137 -20.29 24.83 6.27
N LEU A 138 -20.85 23.61 6.25
CA LEU A 138 -20.07 22.38 6.06
C LEU A 138 -19.50 22.28 4.64
N SER A 139 -20.21 22.78 3.62
CA SER A 139 -19.70 22.81 2.24
C SER A 139 -18.49 23.75 2.07
N HIS A 140 -18.41 24.82 2.86
CA HIS A 140 -17.26 25.74 2.87
C HIS A 140 -16.13 25.27 3.82
N CYS A 141 -16.42 24.34 4.74
CA CYS A 141 -15.43 23.80 5.66
C CYS A 141 -14.47 22.84 4.94
N HIS A 142 -13.22 23.27 4.77
CA HIS A 142 -12.18 22.49 4.08
C HIS A 142 -11.81 21.20 4.83
N MET A 143 -11.99 21.18 6.16
CA MET A 143 -11.77 19.98 6.96
C MET A 143 -12.74 18.86 6.56
N VAL A 144 -14.02 19.19 6.41
CA VAL A 144 -15.07 18.22 6.06
C VAL A 144 -15.11 17.95 4.56
N ARG A 145 -14.97 18.97 3.71
CA ARG A 145 -15.09 18.82 2.25
C ARG A 145 -13.86 18.21 1.58
N ILE A 146 -12.66 18.45 2.10
CA ILE A 146 -11.41 18.07 1.42
C ILE A 146 -10.60 17.12 2.29
N LEU A 147 -10.21 17.55 3.50
CA LEU A 147 -9.24 16.83 4.30
C LEU A 147 -9.76 15.47 4.76
N LEU A 148 -10.98 15.42 5.30
CA LEU A 148 -11.60 14.19 5.79
C LEU A 148 -11.76 13.12 4.69
N PRO A 149 -12.34 13.41 3.51
CA PRO A 149 -12.42 12.44 2.42
C PRO A 149 -11.05 11.92 1.97
N LEU A 150 -10.04 12.79 1.86
CA LEU A 150 -8.68 12.37 1.48
C LEU A 150 -8.05 11.45 2.52
N VAL A 151 -8.21 11.77 3.81
CA VAL A 151 -7.70 10.95 4.90
C VAL A 151 -8.39 9.58 4.92
N VAL A 152 -9.72 9.54 4.82
CA VAL A 152 -10.49 8.29 4.81
C VAL A 152 -10.18 7.45 3.57
N ALA A 153 -10.02 8.07 2.40
CA ALA A 153 -9.65 7.36 1.17
C ALA A 153 -8.28 6.68 1.27
N ASN A 154 -7.34 7.26 2.03
CA ASN A 154 -5.98 6.76 2.18
C ASN A 154 -5.73 6.06 3.52
N ILE A 155 -6.78 5.69 4.27
CA ILE A 155 -6.63 5.09 5.61
C ILE A 155 -6.33 3.58 5.56
N SER A 156 -6.59 2.92 4.42
CA SER A 156 -6.45 1.46 4.27
C SER A 156 -5.04 0.93 4.59
N PRO A 157 -3.94 1.56 4.13
CA PRO A 157 -2.58 1.12 4.50
C PRO A 157 -2.31 1.14 6.00
N LEU A 158 -2.97 2.02 6.78
CA LEU A 158 -2.86 1.99 8.23
C LEU A 158 -3.64 0.81 8.82
N ALA A 159 -4.85 0.57 8.33
CA ALA A 159 -5.67 -0.54 8.80
C ALA A 159 -5.06 -1.91 8.51
N THR A 160 -4.34 -2.06 7.40
CA THR A 160 -3.72 -3.33 6.99
C THR A 160 -2.31 -3.52 7.55
N SER A 161 -1.76 -2.53 8.25
CA SER A 161 -0.37 -2.56 8.71
C SER A 161 -0.14 -3.51 9.90
N ASP A 162 -1.05 -3.53 10.87
CA ASP A 162 -1.07 -4.49 11.97
C ASP A 162 -2.46 -4.54 12.63
N PRO A 163 -2.81 -5.62 13.37
CA PRO A 163 -4.14 -5.76 13.96
C PRO A 163 -4.54 -4.64 14.93
N ARG A 164 -3.57 -4.00 15.59
CA ARG A 164 -3.86 -2.93 16.55
C ARG A 164 -4.27 -1.65 15.82
N SER A 165 -3.53 -1.29 14.77
CA SER A 165 -3.90 -0.18 13.90
C SER A 165 -5.25 -0.42 13.21
N ALA A 166 -5.56 -1.66 12.82
CA ALA A 166 -6.87 -2.01 12.26
C ALA A 166 -8.03 -1.65 13.21
N VAL A 167 -7.95 -2.08 14.47
CA VAL A 167 -8.97 -1.79 15.49
C VAL A 167 -9.14 -0.29 15.70
N GLN A 168 -8.03 0.46 15.74
CA GLN A 168 -8.08 1.91 15.90
C GLN A 168 -8.75 2.59 14.70
N VAL A 169 -8.41 2.20 13.48
CA VAL A 169 -9.05 2.74 12.27
C VAL A 169 -10.54 2.43 12.24
N LEU A 170 -10.95 1.20 12.58
CA LEU A 170 -12.36 0.84 12.68
C LEU A 170 -13.08 1.68 13.73
N GLY A 171 -12.44 1.96 14.86
CA GLY A 171 -12.97 2.88 15.88
C GLY A 171 -13.20 4.29 15.34
N LEU A 172 -12.26 4.83 14.57
CA LEU A 172 -12.40 6.16 13.94
C LEU A 172 -13.57 6.19 12.93
N LEU A 173 -13.74 5.14 12.14
CA LEU A 173 -14.87 5.03 11.21
C LEU A 173 -16.19 4.91 11.97
N GLN A 174 -16.23 4.14 13.06
CA GLN A 174 -17.40 4.01 13.92
C GLN A 174 -17.78 5.32 14.61
N GLU A 175 -16.80 6.18 14.95
CA GLU A 175 -17.03 7.53 15.48
C GLU A 175 -17.65 8.45 14.43
N LEU A 176 -17.16 8.41 13.19
CA LEU A 176 -17.58 9.31 12.13
C LEU A 176 -18.99 8.98 11.57
N LEU A 177 -19.29 7.69 11.43
CA LEU A 177 -20.47 7.20 10.70
C LEU A 177 -21.80 7.80 11.19
N PRO A 178 -22.09 7.87 12.52
CA PRO A 178 -23.35 8.41 13.00
C PRO A 178 -23.58 9.87 12.61
N HIS A 179 -22.53 10.69 12.55
CA HIS A 179 -22.64 12.10 12.18
C HIS A 179 -23.01 12.26 10.71
N VAL A 180 -22.34 11.52 9.83
CA VAL A 180 -22.62 11.52 8.38
C VAL A 180 -24.01 10.96 8.11
N SER A 181 -24.39 9.86 8.76
CA SER A 181 -25.72 9.26 8.58
C SER A 181 -26.83 10.20 9.04
N ALA A 182 -26.68 10.87 10.17
CA ALA A 182 -27.69 11.82 10.67
C ALA A 182 -27.91 12.99 9.70
N LEU A 183 -26.83 13.65 9.27
CA LEU A 183 -26.91 14.77 8.31
C LEU A 183 -27.52 14.35 6.97
N ASN A 184 -27.20 13.14 6.48
CA ASN A 184 -27.79 12.62 5.25
C ASN A 184 -29.30 12.36 5.37
N LEU A 185 -29.75 11.87 6.53
CA LEU A 185 -31.18 11.64 6.78
C LEU A 185 -31.93 12.97 6.88
N GLU A 186 -31.41 13.94 7.62
CA GLU A 186 -31.98 15.29 7.72
C GLU A 186 -32.09 15.95 6.33
N GLN A 187 -31.03 15.86 5.52
CA GLN A 187 -31.04 16.36 4.14
C GLN A 187 -32.12 15.67 3.28
N GLN A 188 -32.30 14.36 3.43
CA GLN A 188 -33.29 13.60 2.67
C GLN A 188 -34.74 13.98 3.05
N GLU A 189 -35.02 14.23 4.33
CA GLU A 189 -36.35 14.65 4.79
C GLU A 189 -36.79 15.98 4.17
N ILE A 190 -35.87 16.93 3.99
CA ILE A 190 -36.16 18.22 3.33
C ILE A 190 -36.37 18.06 1.83
N LEU A 191 -35.55 17.25 1.17
CA LEU A 191 -35.75 16.98 -0.26
C LEU A 191 -37.13 16.34 -0.49
N GLN A 192 -37.59 15.50 0.43
CA GLN A 192 -38.92 14.91 0.38
C GLN A 192 -40.03 15.92 0.70
N SER A 193 -39.84 16.83 1.66
CA SER A 193 -40.84 17.86 1.95
C SER A 193 -41.01 18.86 0.80
N VAL A 194 -39.91 19.26 0.16
CA VAL A 194 -39.93 20.18 -1.00
C VAL A 194 -40.51 19.51 -2.25
N CYS A 195 -40.29 18.21 -2.45
CA CYS A 195 -40.86 17.47 -3.59
C CYS A 195 -42.26 16.89 -3.34
N GLY A 196 -42.75 16.90 -2.09
CA GLY A 196 -44.07 16.36 -1.71
C GLY A 196 -45.21 17.38 -1.77
N GLU A 197 -44.92 18.66 -2.02
CA GLU A 197 -45.91 19.75 -2.13
C GLU A 197 -46.44 19.99 -3.57
N THR A 198 -46.27 19.04 -4.50
CA THR A 198 -46.89 19.06 -5.85
C THR A 198 -47.93 17.97 -6.02
#